data_AF-D0NLU4-F1
#
_entry.id   AF-D0NLU4-F1
#
_cell.length_a   1.000
_cell.length_b   1.000
_cell.length_c   1.000
_cell.angle_alpha   90.00
_cell.angle_beta   90.00
_cell.angle_gamma   90.00
#
_symmetry.space_group_name_H-M   'P 1'
#
loop_
_entity.id
_entity.type
_entity.pdbx_description
1 polymer ?
#
loop_
_entity_poly.entity_id
_entity_poly.type
_entity_poly.pdbx_seq_one_letter_code
_entity_poly.pdbx_strand_id
1 'polypeptide(L)'
;MYHIYTVNSATGEQSMSIPKRYSEFKLLAERLRALNIPATHDMPELPKPTVGTFLRGRRSKKTIEMREKAFGEFLYYISQHEELHECAVFQQFIANYYSGRK
;
A
#
# COMPACT_ATOMS: atom_id res chain seq x y z
N MET A 1 6.05 -9.07 6.09
CA MET A 1 5.12 -8.16 6.78
C MET A 1 5.65 -6.77 6.52
N TYR A 2 4.86 -5.84 5.99
CA TYR A 2 5.34 -4.50 5.63
C TYR A 2 4.91 -3.50 6.70
N HIS A 3 5.75 -2.51 7.01
CA HIS A 3 5.47 -1.48 7.99
C HIS A 3 5.40 -0.13 7.29
N ILE A 4 4.27 0.54 7.40
CA ILE A 4 4.08 1.90 6.90
C ILE A 4 4.34 2.86 8.05
N TYR A 5 5.01 3.96 7.75
CA TYR A 5 5.25 5.05 8.68
C TYR A 5 4.67 6.34 8.10
N THR A 6 3.85 7.02 8.87
CA THR A 6 3.35 8.36 8.55
C THR A 6 4.22 9.36 9.28
N VAL A 7 4.62 10.43 8.58
CA VAL A 7 5.40 11.53 9.15
C VAL A 7 4.55 12.78 9.06
N ASN A 8 4.34 13.44 10.20
CA ASN A 8 3.71 14.74 10.21
C ASN A 8 4.71 15.77 9.67
N SER A 9 4.41 16.38 8.53
CA SER A 9 5.30 17.33 7.87
C SER A 9 5.52 18.61 8.68
N ALA A 10 4.58 18.98 9.56
CA ALA A 10 4.64 20.19 10.37
C ALA A 10 5.45 20.01 11.66
N THR A 11 5.37 18.84 12.30
CA THR A 11 6.06 18.56 13.58
C THR A 11 7.29 17.67 13.43
N GLY A 12 7.46 17.02 12.26
CA GLY A 12 8.49 16.00 12.03
C GLY A 12 8.24 14.70 12.80
N GLU A 13 7.12 14.58 13.53
CA GLU A 13 6.83 13.40 14.33
C GLU A 13 6.42 12.23 13.44
N GLN A 14 7.08 11.09 13.68
CA GLN A 14 6.75 9.82 13.05
C GLN A 14 5.73 9.08 13.92
N SER A 15 4.60 8.69 13.32
CA SER A 15 3.59 7.89 14.02
C SER A 15 4.05 6.45 14.23
N MET A 16 3.31 5.72 15.08
CA MET A 16 3.53 4.28 15.26
C MET A 16 3.43 3.52 13.92
N SER A 17 4.23 2.47 13.78
CA SER A 17 4.26 1.68 12.55
C SER A 17 2.91 1.01 12.30
N ILE A 18 2.38 1.13 11.09
CA ILE A 18 1.14 0.47 10.68
C ILE A 18 1.50 -0.81 9.90
N PRO A 19 1.29 -2.00 10.49
CA PRO A 19 1.59 -3.27 9.81
C PRO A 19 0.58 -3.55 8.68
N LYS A 20 1.05 -3.80 7.44
CA LYS A 20 0.23 -4.22 6.27
C LYS A 20 0.72 -5.46 5.48
N ARG A 21 -0.20 -6.38 5.13
CA ARG A 21 0.05 -7.53 4.22
C ARG A 21 0.07 -7.06 2.79
N TYR A 22 0.79 -7.82 1.95
CA TYR A 22 0.67 -7.73 0.49
C TYR A 22 -0.79 -7.75 0.01
N SER A 23 -1.63 -8.62 0.58
CA SER A 23 -3.06 -8.71 0.22
C SER A 23 -3.85 -7.45 0.56
N GLU A 24 -3.48 -6.72 1.62
CA GLU A 24 -4.16 -5.48 1.98
C GLU A 24 -3.83 -4.36 0.98
N PHE A 25 -2.58 -4.30 0.48
CA PHE A 25 -2.22 -3.38 -0.61
C PHE A 25 -2.99 -3.70 -1.89
N LYS A 26 -3.13 -4.99 -2.24
CA LYS A 26 -3.94 -5.41 -3.40
C LYS A 26 -5.40 -5.00 -3.25
N LEU A 27 -5.99 -5.25 -2.08
CA LEU A 27 -7.36 -4.84 -1.78
C LEU A 27 -7.54 -3.32 -1.83
N LEU A 28 -6.58 -2.55 -1.31
CA LEU A 28 -6.60 -1.09 -1.41
C LEU A 28 -6.61 -0.64 -2.87
N ALA A 29 -5.70 -1.14 -3.70
CA ALA A 29 -5.63 -0.78 -5.12
C ALA A 29 -6.92 -1.14 -5.87
N GLU A 30 -7.52 -2.29 -5.59
CA GLU A 30 -8.81 -2.69 -6.18
C GLU A 30 -9.94 -1.76 -5.75
N ARG A 31 -10.03 -1.43 -4.46
CA ARG A 31 -11.05 -0.52 -3.93
C ARG A 31 -10.90 0.89 -4.48
N LEU A 32 -9.68 1.41 -4.58
CA LEU A 32 -9.44 2.73 -5.18
C LEU A 32 -9.86 2.75 -6.65
N ARG A 33 -9.47 1.74 -7.45
CA ARG A 33 -9.91 1.64 -8.86
C ARG A 33 -11.43 1.55 -9.01
N ALA A 34 -12.10 0.92 -8.05
CA ALA A 34 -13.57 0.83 -8.04
C ALA A 34 -14.27 2.17 -7.75
N LEU A 35 -13.57 3.17 -7.19
CA LEU A 35 -14.14 4.52 -7.01
C LEU A 35 -14.30 5.27 -8.34
N ASN A 36 -13.57 4.86 -9.38
CA ASN A 36 -13.65 5.42 -10.73
C ASN A 36 -13.48 6.95 -10.77
N ILE A 37 -12.55 7.48 -9.95
CA ILE A 37 -12.15 8.89 -9.97
C ILE A 37 -10.94 9.10 -10.89
N PRO A 38 -10.74 10.32 -11.44
CA PRO A 38 -9.72 10.56 -12.46
C PRO A 38 -8.31 10.08 -12.08
N ALA A 39 -7.84 10.34 -10.85
CA ALA A 39 -6.51 9.89 -10.40
C ALA A 39 -6.35 8.36 -10.31
N THR A 40 -7.42 7.57 -10.40
CA THR A 40 -7.30 6.10 -10.36
C THR A 40 -6.81 5.50 -11.68
N HIS A 41 -6.93 6.23 -12.79
CA HIS A 41 -6.54 5.76 -14.11
C HIS A 41 -5.02 5.62 -14.26
N ASP A 42 -4.26 6.53 -13.68
CA ASP A 42 -2.78 6.56 -13.78
C ASP A 42 -2.09 5.92 -12.56
N MET A 43 -2.85 5.25 -11.71
CA MET A 43 -2.33 4.67 -10.47
C MET A 43 -1.39 3.48 -10.73
N PRO A 44 -0.18 3.45 -10.13
CA PRO A 44 0.81 2.40 -10.35
C PRO A 44 0.28 0.99 -10.14
N GLU A 45 0.71 0.05 -10.99
CA GLU A 45 0.32 -1.35 -10.85
C GLU A 45 1.11 -2.06 -9.76
N LEU A 46 0.40 -2.76 -8.86
CA LEU A 46 1.04 -3.60 -7.87
C LEU A 46 1.46 -4.97 -8.46
N PRO A 47 2.66 -5.46 -8.16
CA PRO A 47 3.21 -6.67 -8.74
C PRO A 47 2.29 -7.86 -8.45
N LYS A 48 1.86 -8.57 -9.50
CA LYS A 48 1.03 -9.78 -9.40
C LYS A 48 1.91 -10.96 -8.96
N PRO A 49 1.38 -11.91 -8.17
CA PRO A 49 2.12 -13.12 -7.86
C PRO A 49 2.24 -13.96 -9.15
N THR A 50 3.46 -14.16 -9.64
CA THR A 50 3.73 -15.00 -10.82
C THR A 50 4.26 -16.37 -10.38
N VAL A 51 4.19 -17.37 -11.26
CA VAL A 51 4.78 -18.72 -11.04
C VAL A 51 6.26 -18.59 -10.63
N GLY A 52 6.99 -17.64 -11.21
CA GLY A 52 8.36 -17.32 -10.81
C GLY A 52 8.49 -16.82 -9.36
N THR A 53 7.53 -16.05 -8.85
CA THR A 53 7.48 -15.65 -7.42
C THR A 53 7.16 -16.82 -6.49
N PHE A 54 6.40 -17.82 -6.97
CA PHE A 54 6.14 -19.05 -6.24
C PHE A 54 7.39 -19.92 -6.15
N LEU A 55 8.07 -20.17 -7.27
CA LEU A 55 9.29 -20.98 -7.32
C LEU A 55 10.47 -20.34 -6.58
N ARG A 56 10.62 -19.02 -6.69
CA ARG A 56 11.66 -18.25 -5.98
C ARG A 56 11.35 -18.08 -4.49
N GLY A 57 10.12 -18.34 -4.07
CA GLY A 57 9.66 -18.16 -2.71
C GLY A 57 9.34 -16.70 -2.38
N ARG A 58 8.18 -16.51 -1.72
CA ARG A 58 7.64 -15.20 -1.30
C ARG A 58 8.52 -14.45 -0.27
N ARG A 59 9.47 -15.15 0.35
CA ARG A 59 10.43 -14.62 1.34
C ARG A 59 11.82 -14.33 0.74
N SER A 60 12.01 -14.55 -0.56
CA SER A 60 13.28 -14.19 -1.20
C SER A 60 13.49 -12.67 -1.16
N LYS A 61 14.72 -12.25 -0.85
CA LYS A 61 15.13 -10.84 -0.76
C LYS A 61 14.67 -10.02 -1.98
N LYS A 62 14.94 -10.51 -3.19
CA LYS A 62 14.52 -9.85 -4.45
C LYS A 62 13.00 -9.71 -4.59
N THR A 63 12.20 -10.65 -4.07
CA THR A 63 10.73 -10.52 -4.08
C THR A 63 10.26 -9.48 -3.06
N ILE A 64 10.93 -9.40 -1.90
CA ILE A 64 10.63 -8.42 -0.86
C ILE A 64 10.93 -7.01 -1.38
N GLU A 65 12.15 -6.78 -1.89
CA GLU A 65 12.58 -5.47 -2.42
C GLU A 65 11.70 -4.97 -3.57
N MET A 66 11.35 -5.86 -4.51
CA MET A 66 10.44 -5.52 -5.61
C MET A 66 9.09 -5.02 -5.07
N ARG A 67 8.54 -5.70 -4.07
CA ARG A 67 7.25 -5.34 -3.47
C ARG A 67 7.35 -4.05 -2.68
N GLU A 68 8.41 -3.87 -1.89
CA GLU A 68 8.64 -2.63 -1.13
C GLU A 68 8.74 -1.43 -2.06
N LYS A 69 9.51 -1.54 -3.15
CA LYS A 69 9.60 -0.49 -4.16
C LYS A 69 8.22 -0.15 -4.74
N ALA A 70 7.48 -1.15 -5.20
CA ALA A 70 6.16 -0.93 -5.79
C ALA A 70 5.14 -0.36 -4.78
N PHE A 71 5.19 -0.78 -3.52
CA PHE A 71 4.35 -0.21 -2.47
C PHE A 71 4.74 1.22 -2.14
N GLY A 72 6.03 1.54 -2.13
CA GLY A 72 6.52 2.91 -1.96
C GLY A 72 6.03 3.83 -3.07
N GLU A 73 6.20 3.44 -4.34
CA GLU A 73 5.72 4.20 -5.50
C GLU A 73 4.20 4.40 -5.46
N PHE A 74 3.45 3.35 -5.08
CA PHE A 74 2.00 3.40 -4.95
C PHE A 74 1.53 4.35 -3.84
N LEU A 75 2.12 4.29 -2.64
CA LEU A 75 1.78 5.18 -1.53
C LEU A 75 2.21 6.62 -1.80
N TYR A 76 3.36 6.82 -2.45
CA TYR A 76 3.81 8.13 -2.88
C TYR A 76 2.85 8.73 -3.91
N TYR A 77 2.40 7.96 -4.89
CA TYR A 77 1.37 8.41 -5.83
C TYR A 77 0.11 8.86 -5.07
N ILE A 78 -0.42 8.04 -4.17
CA ILE A 78 -1.60 8.43 -3.38
C ILE A 78 -1.37 9.75 -2.60
N SER A 79 -0.17 9.97 -2.03
CA SER A 79 0.11 11.20 -1.27
C SER A 79 0.21 12.46 -2.13
N GLN A 80 0.45 12.33 -3.45
CA GLN A 80 0.45 13.46 -4.38
C GLN A 80 -0.96 13.82 -4.90
N HIS A 81 -1.94 12.95 -4.69
CA HIS A 81 -3.30 13.10 -5.21
C HIS A 81 -4.29 13.24 -4.05
N GLU A 82 -4.69 14.47 -3.72
CA GLU A 82 -5.57 14.80 -2.59
C GLU A 82 -6.85 13.95 -2.58
N GLU A 83 -7.50 13.78 -3.73
CA GLU A 83 -8.72 12.96 -3.84
C GLU A 83 -8.53 11.47 -3.48
N LEU A 84 -7.32 10.93 -3.69
CA LEU A 84 -6.99 9.56 -3.26
C LEU A 84 -6.56 9.53 -1.80
N HIS A 85 -5.81 10.53 -1.35
CA HIS A 85 -5.33 10.63 0.01
C HIS A 85 -6.48 10.83 1.00
N GLU A 86 -7.45 11.71 0.70
CA GLU A 86 -8.55 12.05 1.60
C GLU A 86 -9.72 11.06 1.52
N CYS A 87 -9.73 10.15 0.54
CA CYS A 87 -10.84 9.22 0.41
C CYS A 87 -10.94 8.27 1.61
N ALA A 88 -12.17 7.92 1.97
CA ALA A 88 -12.46 7.03 3.11
C ALA A 88 -11.75 5.67 3.00
N VAL A 89 -11.54 5.17 1.77
CA VAL A 89 -10.85 3.89 1.52
C VAL A 89 -9.40 3.95 1.99
N PHE A 90 -8.66 5.00 1.65
CA PHE A 90 -7.26 5.15 2.03
C PHE A 90 -7.13 5.50 3.52
N GLN A 91 -7.98 6.40 4.03
CA GLN A 91 -8.02 6.75 5.45
C GLN A 91 -8.29 5.52 6.32
N GLN A 92 -9.23 4.67 5.93
CA GLN A 92 -9.46 3.39 6.61
C GLN A 92 -8.26 2.45 6.52
N PHE A 93 -7.58 2.42 5.38
CA PHE A 93 -6.37 1.59 5.22
C PHE A 93 -5.28 2.00 6.21
N ILE A 94 -4.98 3.28 6.38
CA ILE A 94 -3.93 3.74 7.30
C ILE A 94 -4.38 3.74 8.79
N ALA A 95 -5.67 3.88 9.08
CA ALA A 95 -6.19 3.82 10.44
C ALA A 95 -6.23 2.39 11.02
N ASN A 96 -6.41 1.38 10.16
CA ASN A 96 -6.56 0.00 10.60
C ASN A 96 -5.21 -0.63 11.01
N TYR A 97 -4.98 -0.73 12.31
CA TYR A 97 -4.07 -1.73 12.85
C TYR A 97 -4.69 -3.11 12.61
N TYR A 98 -3.85 -4.05 12.20
CA TYR A 98 -4.23 -5.44 11.92
C TYR A 98 -5.26 -6.01 12.91
N SER A 99 -6.53 -6.10 12.50
CA SER A 99 -7.50 -6.96 13.18
C SER A 99 -7.29 -8.37 12.65
N GLY A 100 -6.36 -9.09 13.28
CA GLY A 100 -6.31 -10.54 13.14
C GLY A 100 -7.61 -11.12 13.67
N ARG A 101 -8.59 -11.34 12.80
CA ARG A 101 -9.67 -12.28 13.16
C ARG A 101 -9.05 -13.66 13.30
N LYS A 102 -9.30 -14.22 14.49
CA LYS A 102 -8.95 -15.56 14.96
C LYS A 102 -9.45 -16.63 14.01
#